data_AF-A0A101G7H3-F1
#
_entry.id   AF-A0A101G7H3-F1
#
_cell.length_a   1.000
_cell.length_b   1.000
_cell.length_c   1.000
_cell.angle_alpha   90.00
_cell.angle_beta   90.00
_cell.angle_gamma   90.00
#
_symmetry.space_group_name_H-M   'P 1'
#
loop_
_entity.id
_entity.type
_entity.pdbx_description
1 polymer ?
#
loop_
_entity_poly.entity_id
_entity_poly.type
_entity_poly.pdbx_seq_one_letter_code
_entity_poly.pdbx_strand_id
1 'polypeptide(L)'
;MSPTIAVKELDKSTFLHHGTGIPVEARGFFNVENIRQGDKVDVTLRYQGTSHPANINMTILNRTRLFWKADFSTLLAKQYPELYNAHLKSIKPTGPQPGLCFKKFNYRTYEISFQDAQGNRGIKKTPPLVKYQDYDREEVHDIFAPHSPFTPKSGSWGLRDIVKIPNRDNDFVFFATYGQSQASHAFVDGVTEDGILTWQSKPSQTLNNRTTKKLINHNHLQNNFYLFIRKGLGKKYTYLGRLAYVSHDTEREQPVHFKWQILEWEIPEEMVLEIGLQIELPTEEAVPETLSPGNLLVKIPPPASSQIRGVRSRDFKGCHVDFAENETVNKECGKAGEFLVVEYEKDTLIKCGRRDLADKVIHTSEIEGDGAGYDIQSYTPEGEIKYIEVKTTSGGRGTPFMLSINELAFSKQHPRNYCLYRIYDYSKKVGKGKFYVIHGDLSEHFTLDPVKFKARR
;
A
#
# COMPACT_ATOMS: atom_id res chain seq x y z
N MET A 1 -16.44 23.07 29.43
CA MET A 1 -15.77 23.94 28.44
C MET A 1 -14.32 24.08 28.83
N SER A 2 -13.38 24.03 27.88
CA SER A 2 -11.99 24.42 28.14
C SER A 2 -11.78 25.86 27.64
N PRO A 3 -10.77 26.61 28.08
CA PRO A 3 -10.52 27.98 27.58
C PRO A 3 -10.27 28.04 26.06
N THR A 4 -10.07 26.89 25.41
CA THR A 4 -9.75 26.74 24.00
C THR A 4 -10.84 26.06 23.17
N ILE A 5 -11.84 25.44 23.80
CA ILE A 5 -12.90 24.67 23.12
C ILE A 5 -14.28 24.90 23.77
N ALA A 6 -15.24 25.31 22.93
CA ALA A 6 -16.67 25.36 23.25
C ALA A 6 -17.45 24.37 22.41
N VAL A 7 -18.47 23.73 22.98
CA VAL A 7 -19.35 22.79 22.27
C VAL A 7 -20.78 23.28 22.41
N LYS A 8 -21.53 23.26 21.32
CA LYS A 8 -22.96 23.59 21.28
C LYS A 8 -23.75 22.50 20.59
N GLU A 9 -24.74 21.94 21.28
CA GLU A 9 -25.68 21.01 20.69
C GLU A 9 -26.42 21.65 19.51
N LEU A 10 -26.54 20.88 18.42
CA LEU A 10 -27.29 21.27 17.24
C LEU A 10 -28.79 21.28 17.58
N ASP A 11 -29.43 22.41 17.34
CA ASP A 11 -30.84 22.62 17.59
C ASP A 11 -31.56 23.10 16.33
N LYS A 12 -32.89 23.24 16.41
CA LYS A 12 -33.72 23.71 15.29
C LYS A 12 -33.21 25.04 14.70
N SER A 13 -32.68 25.94 15.53
CA SER A 13 -32.14 27.22 15.06
C SER A 13 -30.87 27.08 14.23
N THR A 14 -30.01 26.13 14.58
CA THR A 14 -28.78 25.84 13.83
C THR A 14 -29.09 25.47 12.36
N PHE A 15 -30.21 24.77 12.13
CA PHE A 15 -30.61 24.37 10.78
C PHE A 15 -31.48 25.40 10.06
N LEU A 16 -32.53 25.90 10.73
CA LEU A 16 -33.61 26.67 10.07
C LEU A 16 -33.53 28.18 10.26
N HIS A 17 -32.72 28.65 11.21
CA HIS A 17 -32.63 30.08 11.56
C HIS A 17 -31.21 30.65 11.41
N HIS A 18 -30.34 29.93 10.69
CA HIS A 18 -28.98 30.35 10.35
C HIS A 18 -28.14 30.83 11.54
N GLY A 19 -28.32 30.21 12.70
CA GLY A 19 -27.60 30.64 13.89
C GLY A 19 -27.91 29.81 15.12
N THR A 20 -27.20 30.10 16.20
CA THR A 20 -27.36 29.40 17.48
C THR A 20 -27.21 30.37 18.66
N GLY A 21 -27.79 30.02 19.80
CA GLY A 21 -27.67 30.81 21.03
C GLY A 21 -26.32 30.61 21.69
N ILE A 22 -25.72 31.68 22.20
CA ILE A 22 -24.51 31.66 23.02
C ILE A 22 -24.93 31.88 24.49
N PRO A 23 -24.75 30.88 25.38
CA PRO A 23 -24.98 31.05 26.82
C PRO A 23 -24.11 32.15 27.41
N VAL A 24 -24.55 32.75 28.52
CA VAL A 24 -23.82 33.85 29.18
C VAL A 24 -22.42 33.40 29.57
N GLU A 25 -22.28 32.18 30.10
CA GLU A 25 -20.97 31.62 30.50
C GLU A 25 -20.00 31.45 29.31
N ALA A 26 -20.52 31.32 28.08
CA ALA A 26 -19.70 31.12 26.89
C ALA A 26 -19.27 32.43 26.22
N ARG A 27 -19.75 33.60 26.68
CA ARG A 27 -19.41 34.90 26.07
C ARG A 27 -17.91 35.21 26.12
N GLY A 28 -17.22 34.81 27.19
CA GLY A 28 -15.78 34.98 27.33
C GLY A 28 -14.97 34.20 26.30
N PHE A 29 -15.41 32.98 25.97
CA PHE A 29 -14.76 32.18 24.93
C PHE A 29 -14.73 32.91 23.58
N PHE A 30 -15.85 33.55 23.22
CA PHE A 30 -16.03 34.29 21.98
C PHE A 30 -15.55 35.75 22.03
N ASN A 31 -14.94 36.21 23.14
CA ASN A 31 -14.54 37.61 23.35
C ASN A 31 -15.70 38.63 23.24
N VAL A 32 -16.89 38.28 23.74
CA VAL A 32 -18.11 39.11 23.66
C VAL A 32 -18.77 39.33 25.02
N GLU A 33 -17.99 39.39 26.10
CA GLU A 33 -18.48 39.58 27.47
C GLU A 33 -19.28 40.88 27.64
N ASN A 34 -18.84 41.94 26.97
CA ASN A 34 -19.40 43.29 27.08
C ASN A 34 -20.35 43.68 25.92
N ILE A 35 -20.84 42.71 25.15
CA ILE A 35 -21.72 42.97 23.99
C ILE A 35 -23.07 43.54 24.44
N ARG A 36 -23.55 44.61 23.80
CA ARG A 36 -24.82 45.30 24.10
C ARG A 36 -25.83 45.12 22.96
N GLN A 37 -27.09 45.46 23.24
CA GLN A 37 -28.13 45.47 22.21
C GLN A 37 -27.77 46.46 21.10
N GLY A 38 -27.80 45.99 19.84
CA GLY A 38 -27.37 46.76 18.67
C GLY A 38 -25.93 46.51 18.25
N ASP A 39 -25.09 45.92 19.09
CA ASP A 39 -23.72 45.56 18.74
C ASP A 39 -23.69 44.36 17.79
N LYS A 40 -22.78 44.43 16.82
CA LYS A 40 -22.48 43.35 15.87
C LYS A 40 -20.99 43.09 15.83
N VAL A 41 -20.60 41.85 16.14
CA VAL A 41 -19.20 41.40 16.12
C VAL A 41 -19.03 40.38 15.01
N ASP A 42 -18.32 40.75 13.94
CA ASP A 42 -18.03 39.82 12.85
C ASP A 42 -16.95 38.80 13.25
N VAL A 43 -17.21 37.53 12.92
CA VAL A 43 -16.34 36.38 13.19
C VAL A 43 -16.26 35.47 11.97
N THR A 44 -15.27 34.58 11.93
CA THR A 44 -15.07 33.63 10.84
C THR A 44 -15.09 32.20 11.37
N LEU A 45 -15.91 31.35 10.76
CA LEU A 45 -15.96 29.92 11.04
C LEU A 45 -15.18 29.18 9.95
N ARG A 46 -14.15 28.41 10.32
CA ARG A 46 -13.35 27.63 9.37
C ARG A 46 -13.71 26.16 9.46
N TYR A 47 -14.06 25.55 8.34
CA TYR A 47 -14.33 24.12 8.23
C TYR A 47 -13.61 23.55 7.03
N GLN A 48 -12.79 22.50 7.23
CA GLN A 48 -11.99 21.84 6.17
C GLN A 48 -11.22 22.84 5.27
N GLY A 49 -10.65 23.88 5.86
CA GLY A 49 -9.90 24.91 5.14
C GLY A 49 -10.74 26.02 4.49
N THR A 50 -12.07 25.85 4.38
CA THR A 50 -12.99 26.87 3.85
C THR A 50 -13.42 27.83 4.96
N SER A 51 -13.54 29.12 4.64
CA SER A 51 -13.94 30.16 5.59
C SER A 51 -15.37 30.62 5.35
N HIS A 52 -16.17 30.61 6.41
CA HIS A 52 -17.57 31.02 6.42
C HIS A 52 -17.75 32.27 7.28
N PRO A 53 -18.23 33.40 6.70
CA PRO A 53 -18.53 34.60 7.46
C PRO A 53 -19.69 34.39 8.44
N ALA A 54 -19.51 34.88 9.66
CA ALA A 54 -20.51 34.83 10.72
C ALA A 54 -20.47 36.12 11.55
N ASN A 55 -21.51 36.36 12.36
CA ASN A 55 -21.55 37.49 13.28
C ASN A 55 -22.23 37.12 14.59
N ILE A 56 -21.80 37.75 15.68
CA ILE A 56 -22.40 37.64 16.99
C ILE A 56 -23.11 38.95 17.29
N ASN A 57 -24.37 38.87 17.71
CA ASN A 57 -25.14 40.03 18.14
C ASN A 57 -26.01 39.70 19.37
N MET A 58 -26.49 40.73 20.04
CA MET A 58 -27.46 40.61 21.14
C MET A 58 -28.86 40.96 20.64
N THR A 59 -29.81 40.05 20.85
CA THR A 59 -31.21 40.26 20.48
C THR A 59 -31.92 41.19 21.46
N ILE A 60 -33.12 41.65 21.07
CA ILE A 60 -34.00 42.52 21.88
C ILE A 60 -34.36 41.89 23.23
N LEU A 61 -34.27 40.56 23.37
CA LEU A 61 -34.52 39.83 24.61
C LEU A 61 -33.23 39.59 25.42
N ASN A 62 -32.18 40.39 25.22
CA ASN A 62 -30.86 40.28 25.85
C ASN A 62 -30.18 38.91 25.67
N ARG A 63 -30.51 38.17 24.60
CA ARG A 63 -29.89 36.88 24.27
C ARG A 63 -28.78 37.07 23.25
N THR A 64 -27.59 36.56 23.54
CA THR A 64 -26.47 36.57 22.59
C THR A 64 -26.63 35.42 21.61
N ARG A 65 -26.48 35.69 20.31
CA ARG A 65 -26.59 34.66 19.27
C ARG A 65 -25.47 34.81 18.25
N LEU A 66 -24.98 33.67 17.78
CA LEU A 66 -24.07 33.54 16.65
C LEU A 66 -24.90 33.25 15.40
N PHE A 67 -24.72 34.04 14.34
CA PHE A 67 -25.37 33.88 13.05
C PHE A 67 -24.33 33.62 11.97
N TRP A 68 -24.67 32.82 10.98
CA TRP A 68 -23.85 32.54 9.80
C TRP A 68 -24.68 32.66 8.52
N LYS A 69 -24.01 32.61 7.37
CA LYS A 69 -24.65 32.67 6.06
C LYS A 69 -25.25 31.32 5.64
N ALA A 70 -26.12 31.34 4.63
CA ALA A 70 -26.88 30.17 4.18
C ALA A 70 -26.00 29.00 3.69
N ASP A 71 -24.80 29.29 3.21
CA ASP A 71 -23.78 28.31 2.80
C ASP A 71 -23.40 27.37 3.96
N PHE A 72 -23.18 27.92 5.15
CA PHE A 72 -22.85 27.11 6.33
C PHE A 72 -24.04 26.31 6.85
N SER A 73 -25.27 26.84 6.74
CA SER A 73 -26.47 26.04 7.03
C SER A 73 -26.66 24.88 6.05
N THR A 74 -26.33 25.09 4.76
CA THR A 74 -26.39 24.02 3.75
C THR A 74 -25.33 22.95 4.03
N LEU A 75 -24.15 23.35 4.49
CA LEU A 75 -23.11 22.43 4.98
C LEU A 75 -23.65 21.57 6.14
N LEU A 76 -24.28 22.19 7.15
CA LEU A 76 -24.86 21.49 8.29
C LEU A 76 -25.98 20.52 7.86
N ALA A 77 -26.87 20.94 6.95
CA ALA A 77 -27.94 20.09 6.43
C ALA A 77 -27.41 18.88 5.65
N LYS A 78 -26.30 19.05 4.91
CA LYS A 78 -25.61 17.93 4.24
C LYS A 78 -24.94 16.98 5.23
N GLN A 79 -24.38 17.52 6.32
CA GLN A 79 -23.70 16.73 7.34
C GLN A 79 -24.69 15.91 8.19
N TYR A 80 -25.88 16.46 8.47
CA TYR A 80 -26.89 15.83 9.33
C TYR A 80 -28.28 15.82 8.66
N PRO A 81 -28.46 15.08 7.55
CA PRO A 81 -29.70 15.11 6.76
C PRO A 81 -30.92 14.59 7.53
N GLU A 82 -30.74 13.57 8.38
CA GLU A 82 -31.82 13.00 9.18
C GLU A 82 -32.33 13.99 10.24
N LEU A 83 -31.42 14.64 10.96
CA LEU A 83 -31.75 15.63 11.97
C LEU A 83 -32.38 16.88 11.34
N TYR A 84 -31.86 17.31 10.20
CA TYR A 84 -32.44 18.39 9.39
C TYR A 84 -33.89 18.09 8.99
N ASN A 85 -34.14 16.89 8.45
CA ASN A 85 -35.47 16.45 8.03
C ASN A 85 -36.44 16.30 9.21
N ALA A 86 -35.97 15.82 10.37
CA ALA A 86 -36.77 15.75 11.59
C ALA A 86 -37.21 17.14 12.06
N HIS A 87 -36.30 18.12 12.06
CA HIS A 87 -36.62 19.51 12.42
C HIS A 87 -37.54 20.19 11.41
N LEU A 88 -37.44 19.89 10.11
CA LEU A 88 -38.39 20.37 9.09
C LEU A 88 -39.81 19.85 9.36
N LYS A 89 -39.94 18.58 9.76
CA LYS A 89 -41.23 17.94 10.10
C LYS A 89 -41.72 18.29 11.52
N SER A 90 -41.01 19.17 12.24
CA SER A 90 -41.28 19.50 13.64
C SER A 90 -41.34 18.28 14.57
N ILE A 91 -40.65 17.20 14.20
CA ILE A 91 -40.51 16.00 15.02
C ILE A 91 -39.40 16.27 16.04
N LYS A 92 -39.68 16.06 17.33
CA LYS A 92 -38.64 16.15 18.36
C LYS A 92 -37.72 14.93 18.24
N PRO A 93 -36.40 15.11 17.99
CA PRO A 93 -35.49 13.98 17.94
C PRO A 93 -35.39 13.32 19.32
N THR A 94 -35.48 12.00 19.36
CA THR A 94 -35.35 11.19 20.58
C THR A 94 -33.91 10.71 20.71
N GLY A 95 -33.21 11.16 21.75
CA GLY A 95 -31.83 10.79 22.04
C GLY A 95 -30.88 11.99 22.10
N PRO A 96 -29.61 11.75 22.49
CA PRO A 96 -28.62 12.82 22.62
C PRO A 96 -28.29 13.42 21.24
N GLN A 97 -28.04 14.72 21.20
CA GLN A 97 -27.90 15.47 19.95
C GLN A 97 -26.44 15.64 19.57
N PRO A 98 -26.09 15.57 18.26
CA PRO A 98 -24.76 15.92 17.80
C PRO A 98 -24.40 17.37 18.16
N GLY A 99 -23.10 17.62 18.34
CA GLY A 99 -22.55 18.90 18.78
C GLY A 99 -21.72 19.61 17.71
N LEU A 100 -21.82 20.93 17.68
CA LEU A 100 -20.92 21.83 16.97
C LEU A 100 -19.79 22.23 17.91
N CYS A 101 -18.56 21.83 17.59
CA CYS A 101 -17.38 22.15 18.38
C CYS A 101 -16.64 23.33 17.75
N PHE A 102 -16.37 24.34 18.59
CA PHE A 102 -15.64 25.55 18.27
C PHE A 102 -14.29 25.48 18.96
N LYS A 103 -13.21 25.46 18.19
CA LYS A 103 -11.84 25.59 18.68
C LYS A 103 -11.31 26.97 18.30
N LYS A 104 -10.78 27.69 19.28
CA LYS A 104 -10.25 29.03 19.04
C LYS A 104 -8.98 28.95 18.18
N PHE A 105 -9.01 29.53 16.98
CA PHE A 105 -7.86 29.58 16.08
C PHE A 105 -7.10 30.92 16.22
N ASN A 106 -7.84 32.02 16.30
CA ASN A 106 -7.31 33.35 16.64
C ASN A 106 -8.42 34.18 17.35
N TYR A 107 -8.25 35.49 17.48
CA TYR A 107 -9.19 36.38 18.19
C TYR A 107 -10.63 36.38 17.63
N ARG A 108 -10.83 36.23 16.31
CA ARG A 108 -12.16 36.26 15.66
C ARG A 108 -12.43 35.08 14.74
N THR A 109 -11.54 34.09 14.72
CA THR A 109 -11.63 32.91 13.86
C THR A 109 -11.68 31.64 14.71
N TYR A 110 -12.66 30.81 14.40
CA TYR A 110 -12.93 29.56 15.10
C TYR A 110 -12.87 28.40 14.10
N GLU A 111 -12.07 27.40 14.42
CA GLU A 111 -12.02 26.13 13.71
C GLU A 111 -13.19 25.27 14.18
N ILE A 112 -13.98 24.82 13.21
CA ILE A 112 -15.20 24.05 13.45
C ILE A 112 -14.91 22.57 13.25
N SER A 113 -15.34 21.77 14.21
CA SER A 113 -15.44 20.33 14.07
C SER A 113 -16.79 19.84 14.57
N PHE A 114 -17.15 18.62 14.21
CA PHE A 114 -18.42 18.00 14.56
C PHE A 114 -18.22 16.95 15.64
N GLN A 115 -19.19 16.84 16.55
CA GLN A 115 -19.25 15.84 17.62
C GLN A 115 -20.50 14.98 17.41
N ASP A 116 -20.38 13.67 17.56
CA ASP A 116 -21.53 12.78 17.47
C ASP A 116 -22.43 12.91 18.70
N ALA A 117 -23.61 12.28 18.61
CA ALA A 117 -24.61 12.22 19.69
C ALA A 117 -24.07 11.60 21.00
N GLN A 118 -22.92 10.92 21.01
CA GLN A 118 -22.35 10.28 22.21
C GLN A 118 -21.22 11.11 22.84
N GLY A 119 -20.93 12.30 22.31
CA GLY A 119 -19.92 13.17 22.88
C GLY A 119 -18.49 12.86 22.41
N ASN A 120 -18.30 12.07 21.35
CA ASN A 120 -16.98 11.83 20.78
C ASN A 120 -16.64 12.92 19.75
N ARG A 121 -15.52 13.61 19.97
CA ARG A 121 -14.97 14.55 18.97
C ARG A 121 -14.75 13.76 17.69
N GLY A 122 -15.38 14.20 16.59
CA GLY A 122 -15.42 13.53 15.29
C GLY A 122 -14.07 13.36 14.61
N ILE A 123 -13.27 12.46 15.17
CA ILE A 123 -12.39 11.55 14.48
C ILE A 123 -12.81 10.22 15.10
N LYS A 124 -13.58 9.39 14.39
CA LYS A 124 -13.61 7.96 14.75
C LYS A 124 -12.13 7.61 14.90
N LYS A 125 -11.66 7.22 16.10
CA LYS A 125 -10.32 6.68 16.25
C LYS A 125 -10.34 5.39 15.45
N THR A 126 -10.11 5.49 14.15
CA THR A 126 -10.07 4.33 13.29
C THR A 126 -8.81 3.60 13.71
N PRO A 127 -8.92 2.36 14.20
CA PRO A 127 -7.74 1.59 14.55
C PRO A 127 -6.81 1.51 13.33
N PRO A 128 -5.49 1.35 13.53
CA PRO A 128 -4.59 1.14 12.42
C PRO A 128 -5.07 -0.04 11.58
N LEU A 129 -4.83 0.02 10.27
CA LEU A 129 -5.12 -1.11 9.40
C LEU A 129 -4.19 -2.27 9.78
N VAL A 130 -4.77 -3.40 10.19
CA VAL A 130 -4.05 -4.59 10.65
C VAL A 130 -4.19 -5.69 9.62
N LYS A 131 -3.06 -6.33 9.29
CA LYS A 131 -3.02 -7.46 8.37
C LYS A 131 -3.81 -8.64 8.93
N TYR A 132 -4.53 -9.33 8.05
CA TYR A 132 -5.39 -10.48 8.36
C TYR A 132 -6.61 -10.17 9.24
N GLN A 133 -6.93 -8.89 9.47
CA GLN A 133 -8.15 -8.49 10.15
C GLN A 133 -9.31 -8.28 9.16
N ASP A 134 -10.53 -8.54 9.62
CA ASP A 134 -11.78 -8.36 8.89
C ASP A 134 -12.35 -6.94 9.01
N TYR A 135 -12.78 -6.40 7.87
CA TYR A 135 -13.35 -5.07 7.72
C TYR A 135 -14.57 -5.10 6.79
N ASP A 136 -15.60 -4.33 7.11
CA ASP A 136 -16.64 -3.99 6.15
C ASP A 136 -16.23 -2.79 5.26
N ARG A 137 -17.05 -2.49 4.24
CA ARG A 137 -16.72 -1.43 3.28
C ARG A 137 -16.78 -0.03 3.90
N GLU A 138 -17.55 0.16 4.97
CA GLU A 138 -17.63 1.42 5.72
C GLU A 138 -16.39 1.59 6.60
N GLU A 139 -15.97 0.54 7.31
CA GLU A 139 -14.73 0.50 8.09
C GLU A 139 -13.52 0.82 7.19
N VAL A 140 -13.42 0.21 6.01
CA VAL A 140 -12.35 0.51 5.04
C VAL A 140 -12.47 1.95 4.50
N HIS A 141 -13.68 2.42 4.19
CA HIS A 141 -13.90 3.80 3.78
C HIS A 141 -13.43 4.79 4.86
N ASP A 142 -13.73 4.54 6.12
CA ASP A 142 -13.38 5.43 7.23
C ASP A 142 -11.88 5.46 7.51
N ILE A 143 -11.13 4.42 7.10
CA ILE A 143 -9.66 4.41 7.13
C ILE A 143 -9.10 5.33 6.04
N PHE A 144 -9.56 5.17 4.79
CA PHE A 144 -8.91 5.79 3.63
C PHE A 144 -9.53 7.11 3.17
N ALA A 145 -10.78 7.37 3.54
CA ALA A 145 -11.56 8.53 3.12
C ALA A 145 -12.53 9.02 4.23
N PRO A 146 -12.07 9.26 5.47
CA PRO A 146 -12.92 9.58 6.63
C PRO A 146 -13.74 10.87 6.46
N HIS A 147 -13.39 11.71 5.50
CA HIS A 147 -14.04 13.00 5.25
C HIS A 147 -15.02 12.98 4.07
N SER A 148 -15.17 11.86 3.36
CA SER A 148 -16.20 11.70 2.33
C SER A 148 -17.44 10.99 2.87
N PRO A 149 -18.63 11.19 2.26
CA PRO A 149 -19.80 10.40 2.62
C PRO A 149 -19.67 8.96 2.12
N PHE A 150 -19.93 8.00 2.99
CA PHE A 150 -20.16 6.61 2.59
C PHE A 150 -21.63 6.40 2.22
N THR A 151 -21.88 5.81 1.05
CA THR A 151 -23.23 5.43 0.62
C THR A 151 -23.30 3.91 0.45
N PRO A 152 -23.97 3.18 1.37
CA PRO A 152 -24.09 1.73 1.26
C PRO A 152 -24.71 1.32 -0.08
N LYS A 153 -24.12 0.31 -0.74
CA LYS A 153 -24.60 -0.22 -2.03
C LYS A 153 -24.69 0.82 -3.16
N SER A 154 -24.01 1.96 -3.01
CA SER A 154 -23.94 3.03 -4.02
C SER A 154 -22.55 3.67 -4.00
N GLY A 155 -22.30 4.58 -4.94
CA GLY A 155 -21.02 5.29 -5.03
C GLY A 155 -19.81 4.38 -5.34
N SER A 156 -18.61 4.95 -5.24
CA SER A 156 -17.38 4.19 -5.50
C SER A 156 -17.11 3.15 -4.41
N TRP A 157 -17.21 3.55 -3.14
CA TRP A 157 -16.88 2.71 -1.99
C TRP A 157 -17.88 1.60 -1.71
N GLY A 158 -19.17 1.78 -2.06
CA GLY A 158 -20.21 0.78 -1.82
C GLY A 158 -20.35 -0.27 -2.93
N LEU A 159 -19.87 -0.01 -4.15
CA LEU A 159 -20.10 -0.88 -5.32
C LEU A 159 -18.85 -1.33 -6.08
N ARG A 160 -17.80 -0.50 -6.19
CA ARG A 160 -16.71 -0.79 -7.14
C ARG A 160 -15.68 -1.72 -6.52
N ASP A 161 -15.18 -2.66 -7.29
CA ASP A 161 -14.13 -3.58 -6.83
C ASP A 161 -12.82 -2.82 -6.61
N ILE A 162 -12.46 -1.92 -7.53
CA ILE A 162 -11.29 -1.04 -7.39
C ILE A 162 -11.77 0.39 -7.13
N VAL A 163 -11.31 0.97 -6.02
CA VAL A 163 -11.67 2.31 -5.55
C VAL A 163 -10.43 3.18 -5.48
N LYS A 164 -10.46 4.37 -6.10
CA LYS A 164 -9.38 5.37 -5.97
C LYS A 164 -9.47 6.02 -4.60
N ILE A 165 -8.34 6.13 -3.90
CA ILE A 165 -8.26 6.87 -2.64
C ILE A 165 -8.25 8.40 -2.93
N PRO A 166 -9.12 9.21 -2.28
CA PRO A 166 -9.13 10.66 -2.48
C PRO A 166 -7.79 11.31 -2.13
N ASN A 167 -7.43 12.38 -2.86
CA ASN A 167 -6.21 13.17 -2.65
C ASN A 167 -4.88 12.40 -2.75
N ARG A 168 -4.91 11.15 -3.23
CA ARG A 168 -3.73 10.33 -3.50
C ARG A 168 -3.80 9.87 -4.95
N ASP A 169 -2.83 10.26 -5.75
CA ASP A 169 -2.82 9.86 -7.15
C ASP A 169 -2.31 8.45 -7.30
N ASN A 170 -3.07 7.63 -8.05
CA ASN A 170 -2.79 6.23 -8.32
C ASN A 170 -2.70 5.29 -7.10
N ASP A 171 -3.23 5.72 -5.96
CA ASP A 171 -3.49 4.86 -4.81
C ASP A 171 -4.91 4.28 -4.89
N PHE A 172 -5.02 2.97 -4.63
CA PHE A 172 -6.24 2.21 -4.83
C PHE A 172 -6.51 1.24 -3.68
N VAL A 173 -7.79 1.00 -3.42
CA VAL A 173 -8.30 -0.11 -2.61
C VAL A 173 -8.95 -1.12 -3.55
N PHE A 174 -8.62 -2.40 -3.38
CA PHE A 174 -9.15 -3.50 -4.16
C PHE A 174 -9.96 -4.45 -3.26
N PHE A 175 -11.24 -4.56 -3.55
CA PHE A 175 -12.15 -5.53 -2.97
C PHE A 175 -12.33 -6.70 -3.94
N ALA A 176 -11.91 -7.90 -3.53
CA ALA A 176 -12.12 -9.14 -4.27
C ALA A 176 -13.06 -10.07 -3.50
N THR A 177 -13.91 -10.79 -4.21
CA THR A 177 -14.73 -11.87 -3.63
C THR A 177 -14.21 -13.19 -4.17
N TYR A 178 -13.57 -13.98 -3.30
CA TYR A 178 -12.95 -15.24 -3.66
C TYR A 178 -14.00 -16.34 -3.80
N GLY A 179 -13.83 -17.25 -4.77
CA GLY A 179 -14.71 -18.42 -4.96
C GLY A 179 -15.97 -18.21 -5.80
N GLN A 180 -16.10 -17.11 -6.55
CA GLN A 180 -17.12 -17.00 -7.60
C GLN A 180 -16.52 -17.44 -8.94
N SER A 181 -16.79 -18.68 -9.35
CA SER A 181 -16.51 -19.09 -10.73
C SER A 181 -17.38 -18.25 -11.67
N GLN A 182 -16.75 -17.32 -12.41
CA GLN A 182 -17.41 -16.76 -13.58
C GLN A 182 -17.41 -17.83 -14.66
N ALA A 183 -18.59 -18.12 -15.19
CA ALA A 183 -18.87 -19.25 -16.06
C ALA A 183 -17.96 -19.28 -17.31
N SER A 184 -17.50 -20.49 -17.63
CA SER A 184 -16.71 -20.92 -18.80
C SER A 184 -15.26 -20.41 -18.88
N HIS A 185 -14.33 -21.38 -18.90
CA HIS A 185 -12.87 -21.33 -19.14
C HIS A 185 -11.97 -21.45 -17.90
N ALA A 186 -10.90 -22.23 -18.07
CA ALA A 186 -10.02 -22.86 -17.07
C ALA A 186 -9.06 -21.90 -16.33
N PHE A 187 -9.55 -20.77 -15.81
CA PHE A 187 -8.76 -19.83 -15.02
C PHE A 187 -9.35 -19.71 -13.61
N VAL A 188 -8.56 -20.03 -12.59
CA VAL A 188 -8.94 -19.93 -11.19
C VAL A 188 -8.28 -18.67 -10.64
N ASP A 189 -9.09 -17.69 -10.21
CA ASP A 189 -8.57 -16.56 -9.43
C ASP A 189 -8.02 -17.13 -8.12
N GLY A 190 -6.72 -16.95 -7.87
CA GLY A 190 -5.98 -17.71 -6.88
C GLY A 190 -4.86 -16.91 -6.21
N VAL A 191 -4.42 -17.36 -5.03
CA VAL A 191 -3.16 -16.92 -4.43
C VAL A 191 -2.24 -18.12 -4.33
N THR A 192 -1.02 -18.02 -4.87
CA THR A 192 -0.02 -19.10 -4.75
C THR A 192 0.58 -19.17 -3.36
N GLU A 193 1.31 -20.24 -3.02
CA GLU A 193 2.01 -20.37 -1.73
C GLU A 193 2.93 -19.17 -1.47
N ASP A 194 3.57 -18.68 -2.53
CA ASP A 194 4.50 -17.56 -2.49
C ASP A 194 3.81 -16.17 -2.55
N GLY A 195 2.49 -16.10 -2.46
CA GLY A 195 1.74 -14.83 -2.37
C GLY A 195 1.50 -14.11 -3.71
N ILE A 196 1.54 -14.84 -4.83
CA ILE A 196 1.12 -14.27 -6.13
C ILE A 196 -0.39 -14.36 -6.25
N LEU A 197 -1.02 -13.21 -6.36
CA LEU A 197 -2.42 -13.07 -6.74
C LEU A 197 -2.55 -13.10 -8.26
N THR A 198 -3.25 -14.12 -8.77
CA THR A 198 -3.79 -14.14 -10.14
C THR A 198 -5.17 -13.50 -10.15
N TRP A 199 -5.37 -12.51 -11.01
CA TRP A 199 -6.64 -11.78 -11.08
C TRP A 199 -7.01 -11.38 -12.50
N GLN A 200 -8.29 -11.49 -12.84
CA GLN A 200 -8.84 -11.01 -14.10
C GLN A 200 -9.65 -9.72 -13.94
N SER A 201 -9.50 -8.80 -14.90
CA SER A 201 -10.30 -7.58 -14.96
C SER A 201 -11.77 -7.83 -15.25
N LYS A 202 -12.59 -6.78 -15.30
CA LYS A 202 -13.98 -6.94 -15.76
C LYS A 202 -14.00 -7.38 -17.23
N PRO A 203 -14.99 -8.19 -17.66
CA PRO A 203 -15.09 -8.66 -19.04
C PRO A 203 -15.13 -7.54 -20.09
N SER A 204 -15.56 -6.33 -19.73
CA SER A 204 -15.58 -5.19 -20.66
C SER A 204 -14.25 -4.41 -20.75
N GLN A 205 -13.23 -4.77 -19.96
CA GLN A 205 -11.97 -4.04 -19.90
C GLN A 205 -10.94 -4.62 -20.87
N THR A 206 -10.34 -3.72 -21.66
CA THR A 206 -9.27 -3.95 -22.64
C THR A 206 -7.95 -3.41 -22.13
N LEU A 207 -6.83 -3.71 -22.81
CA LEU A 207 -5.52 -3.12 -22.50
C LEU A 207 -5.51 -1.61 -22.69
N ASN A 208 -6.38 -1.10 -23.56
CA ASN A 208 -6.52 0.32 -23.83
C ASN A 208 -7.34 1.10 -22.81
N ASN A 209 -8.03 0.42 -21.89
CA ASN A 209 -8.85 1.06 -20.87
C ASN A 209 -8.00 1.92 -19.91
N ARG A 210 -8.50 3.10 -19.54
CA ARG A 210 -7.78 4.04 -18.65
C ARG A 210 -7.41 3.42 -17.31
N THR A 211 -8.29 2.61 -16.72
CA THR A 211 -8.02 1.92 -15.45
C THR A 211 -6.97 0.83 -15.65
N THR A 212 -7.09 0.00 -16.69
CA THR A 212 -6.09 -1.02 -17.05
C THR A 212 -4.70 -0.42 -17.24
N LYS A 213 -4.58 0.69 -17.98
CA LYS A 213 -3.31 1.41 -18.15
C LYS A 213 -2.73 1.92 -16.83
N LYS A 214 -3.57 2.34 -15.88
CA LYS A 214 -3.11 2.74 -14.54
C LYS A 214 -2.62 1.56 -13.71
N LEU A 215 -3.28 0.41 -13.83
CA LEU A 215 -2.86 -0.81 -13.15
C LEU A 215 -1.54 -1.34 -13.73
N ILE A 216 -1.41 -1.39 -15.06
CA ILE A 216 -0.17 -1.81 -15.74
C ILE A 216 1.02 -0.90 -15.41
N ASN A 217 0.76 0.40 -15.22
CA ASN A 217 1.80 1.37 -14.86
C ASN A 217 1.89 1.62 -13.34
N HIS A 218 1.30 0.75 -12.52
CA HIS A 218 1.35 0.92 -11.07
C HIS A 218 2.79 0.71 -10.57
N ASN A 219 3.32 1.72 -9.86
CA ASN A 219 4.62 1.65 -9.20
C ASN A 219 4.40 1.58 -7.69
N HIS A 220 4.67 0.42 -7.09
CA HIS A 220 4.44 0.16 -5.66
C HIS A 220 5.40 0.91 -4.73
N LEU A 221 6.51 1.45 -5.25
CA LEU A 221 7.44 2.30 -4.49
C LEU A 221 6.88 3.71 -4.25
N GLN A 222 6.01 4.17 -5.15
CA GLN A 222 5.44 5.52 -5.12
C GLN A 222 3.96 5.53 -4.76
N ASN A 223 3.25 4.44 -5.07
CA ASN A 223 1.80 4.35 -4.97
C ASN A 223 1.41 3.07 -4.23
N ASN A 224 0.22 3.03 -3.65
CA ASN A 224 -0.25 1.92 -2.84
C ASN A 224 -1.48 1.28 -3.45
N PHE A 225 -1.50 -0.05 -3.49
CA PHE A 225 -2.66 -0.82 -3.91
C PHE A 225 -3.05 -1.83 -2.84
N TYR A 226 -4.08 -1.54 -2.04
CA TYR A 226 -4.46 -2.33 -0.86
C TYR A 226 -5.44 -3.45 -1.24
N LEU A 227 -5.13 -4.70 -0.88
CA LEU A 227 -5.97 -5.87 -1.17
C LEU A 227 -6.85 -6.25 0.03
N PHE A 228 -8.15 -6.37 -0.23
CA PHE A 228 -9.17 -6.83 0.70
C PHE A 228 -9.96 -7.98 0.05
N ILE A 229 -10.01 -9.15 0.67
CA ILE A 229 -10.68 -10.32 0.11
C ILE A 229 -11.77 -10.85 1.02
N ARG A 230 -12.80 -11.52 0.48
CA ARG A 230 -13.82 -12.20 1.29
C ARG A 230 -14.26 -13.52 0.69
N LYS A 231 -14.74 -14.42 1.55
CA LYS A 231 -15.29 -15.74 1.19
C LYS A 231 -16.80 -15.68 0.95
N GLY A 232 -17.20 -15.03 -0.15
CA GLY A 232 -18.59 -14.95 -0.58
C GLY A 232 -19.35 -13.67 -0.18
N LEU A 233 -20.56 -13.54 -0.72
CA LEU A 233 -21.39 -12.33 -0.56
C LEU A 233 -21.86 -12.19 0.90
N GLY A 234 -21.81 -10.95 1.42
CA GLY A 234 -22.31 -10.62 2.77
C GLY A 234 -21.33 -10.86 3.91
N LYS A 235 -20.15 -11.46 3.65
CA LYS A 235 -19.05 -11.53 4.62
C LYS A 235 -18.22 -10.23 4.64
N LYS A 236 -17.54 -9.99 5.76
CA LYS A 236 -16.51 -8.95 5.87
C LYS A 236 -15.31 -9.31 4.98
N TYR A 237 -14.51 -8.29 4.67
CA TYR A 237 -13.29 -8.44 3.90
C TYR A 237 -12.06 -8.47 4.79
N THR A 238 -11.23 -9.48 4.62
CA THR A 238 -9.94 -9.60 5.28
C THR A 238 -8.88 -8.80 4.52
N TYR A 239 -8.11 -7.96 5.22
CA TYR A 239 -6.99 -7.22 4.63
C TYR A 239 -5.76 -8.11 4.47
N LEU A 240 -5.26 -8.28 3.24
CA LEU A 240 -4.10 -9.14 2.96
C LEU A 240 -2.79 -8.40 2.76
N GLY A 241 -2.80 -7.07 2.63
CA GLY A 241 -1.59 -6.29 2.40
C GLY A 241 -1.66 -5.40 1.16
N ARG A 242 -0.50 -4.89 0.76
CA ARG A 242 -0.33 -4.08 -0.46
C ARG A 242 0.07 -4.98 -1.63
N LEU A 243 -0.24 -4.55 -2.85
CA LEU A 243 0.10 -5.25 -4.07
C LEU A 243 1.22 -4.54 -4.83
N ALA A 244 2.13 -5.34 -5.36
CA ALA A 244 3.12 -4.91 -6.34
C ALA A 244 2.85 -5.54 -7.70
N TYR A 245 2.98 -4.73 -8.75
CA TYR A 245 2.69 -5.14 -10.11
C TYR A 245 3.75 -6.11 -10.63
N VAL A 246 3.34 -7.30 -11.07
CA VAL A 246 4.25 -8.31 -11.63
C VAL A 246 4.20 -8.30 -13.15
N SER A 247 3.05 -8.65 -13.71
CA SER A 247 2.88 -8.79 -15.15
C SER A 247 1.41 -8.79 -15.54
N HIS A 248 1.13 -8.61 -16.83
CA HIS A 248 -0.17 -8.88 -17.41
C HIS A 248 -0.05 -9.75 -18.67
N ASP A 249 -1.14 -10.39 -19.06
CA ASP A 249 -1.26 -11.06 -20.35
C ASP A 249 -1.48 -10.01 -21.45
N THR A 250 -0.62 -10.00 -22.47
CA THR A 250 -0.68 -9.02 -23.58
C THR A 250 -1.63 -9.39 -24.70
N GLU A 251 -2.11 -10.63 -24.72
CA GLU A 251 -2.95 -11.18 -25.81
C GLU A 251 -4.40 -11.37 -25.35
N ARG A 252 -4.60 -11.65 -24.05
CA ARG A 252 -5.94 -11.74 -23.47
C ARG A 252 -6.47 -10.37 -23.09
N GLU A 253 -7.55 -9.99 -23.76
CA GLU A 253 -8.36 -8.82 -23.41
C GLU A 253 -9.81 -9.25 -23.24
N GLN A 254 -10.59 -8.49 -22.47
CA GLN A 254 -12.00 -8.78 -22.21
C GLN A 254 -12.27 -10.16 -21.56
N PRO A 255 -11.61 -10.50 -20.43
CA PRO A 255 -10.85 -9.61 -19.54
C PRO A 255 -9.33 -9.66 -19.72
N VAL A 256 -8.63 -8.65 -19.20
CA VAL A 256 -7.18 -8.64 -19.07
C VAL A 256 -6.78 -9.40 -17.79
N HIS A 257 -5.80 -10.29 -17.91
CA HIS A 257 -5.29 -11.08 -16.79
C HIS A 257 -4.04 -10.44 -16.21
N PHE A 258 -3.98 -10.37 -14.89
CA PHE A 258 -2.90 -9.75 -14.12
C PHE A 258 -2.29 -10.74 -13.14
N LYS A 259 -1.02 -10.49 -12.84
CA LYS A 259 -0.33 -11.02 -11.68
C LYS A 259 0.12 -9.88 -10.80
N TRP A 260 -0.11 -10.04 -9.51
CA TRP A 260 0.32 -9.14 -8.47
C TRP A 260 1.03 -9.93 -7.38
N GLN A 261 2.10 -9.40 -6.82
CA GLN A 261 2.65 -9.94 -5.58
C GLN A 261 1.96 -9.25 -4.41
N ILE A 262 1.53 -10.03 -3.42
CA ILE A 262 1.16 -9.50 -2.11
C ILE A 262 2.46 -9.21 -1.34
N LEU A 263 2.68 -7.95 -1.00
CA LEU A 263 3.84 -7.51 -0.23
C LEU A 263 3.75 -8.00 1.23
N GLU A 264 4.90 -8.35 1.79
CA GLU A 264 5.07 -8.86 3.16
C GLU A 264 4.30 -10.17 3.40
N TRP A 265 4.12 -11.00 2.36
CA TRP A 265 3.29 -12.20 2.42
C TRP A 265 3.82 -13.25 3.41
N GLU A 266 3.18 -13.32 4.59
CA GLU A 266 3.45 -14.28 5.65
C GLU A 266 2.11 -14.66 6.31
N ILE A 267 1.35 -15.54 5.69
CA ILE A 267 0.04 -15.95 6.20
C ILE A 267 0.16 -17.21 7.08
N PRO A 268 -0.27 -17.18 8.35
CA PRO A 268 -0.34 -18.37 9.17
C PRO A 268 -1.32 -19.39 8.56
N GLU A 269 -1.00 -20.69 8.62
CA GLU A 269 -1.85 -21.75 8.05
C GLU A 269 -3.29 -21.71 8.59
N GLU A 270 -3.46 -21.35 9.87
CA GLU A 270 -4.76 -21.15 10.50
C GLU A 270 -5.58 -20.05 9.80
N MET A 271 -4.93 -18.95 9.42
CA MET A 271 -5.57 -17.83 8.71
C MET A 271 -5.92 -18.21 7.26
N VAL A 272 -5.11 -19.06 6.60
CA VAL A 272 -5.43 -19.57 5.25
C VAL A 272 -6.76 -20.32 5.27
N LEU A 273 -6.96 -21.19 6.27
CA LEU A 273 -8.17 -21.98 6.46
C LEU A 273 -9.38 -21.09 6.79
N GLU A 274 -9.20 -20.12 7.69
CA GLU A 274 -10.26 -19.19 8.11
C GLU A 274 -10.75 -18.31 6.95
N ILE A 275 -9.81 -17.71 6.21
CA ILE A 275 -10.09 -16.88 5.05
C ILE A 275 -10.60 -17.75 3.87
N GLY A 276 -10.27 -19.04 3.87
CA GLY A 276 -10.64 -19.99 2.82
C GLY A 276 -9.90 -19.74 1.51
N LEU A 277 -8.67 -19.23 1.61
CA LEU A 277 -7.76 -19.09 0.48
C LEU A 277 -7.36 -20.50 0.00
N GLN A 278 -7.59 -20.78 -1.29
CA GLN A 278 -7.02 -21.97 -1.90
C GLN A 278 -5.61 -21.63 -2.34
N ILE A 279 -4.62 -22.05 -1.56
CA ILE A 279 -3.23 -21.91 -1.94
C ILE A 279 -2.97 -22.87 -3.10
N GLU A 280 -2.73 -22.33 -4.29
CA GLU A 280 -2.31 -23.13 -5.43
C GLU A 280 -0.89 -23.64 -5.16
N LEU A 281 -0.75 -24.96 -5.07
CA LEU A 281 0.56 -25.61 -5.12
C LEU A 281 1.19 -25.30 -6.48
N PRO A 282 2.49 -24.98 -6.54
CA PRO A 282 3.18 -24.80 -7.81
C PRO A 282 2.87 -25.99 -8.72
N THR A 283 2.42 -25.73 -9.94
CA THR A 283 2.33 -26.80 -10.94
C THR A 283 3.76 -27.31 -11.11
N GLU A 284 4.04 -28.53 -10.65
CA GLU A 284 5.32 -29.20 -10.90
C GLU A 284 5.49 -29.30 -12.41
N GLU A 285 6.18 -28.34 -13.02
CA GLU A 285 6.75 -28.57 -14.34
C GLU A 285 7.79 -29.67 -14.16
N ALA A 286 7.58 -30.77 -14.88
CA ALA A 286 8.61 -31.77 -15.11
C ALA A 286 9.87 -31.04 -15.56
N VAL A 287 10.82 -30.94 -14.63
CA VAL A 287 12.18 -30.53 -14.94
C VAL A 287 12.63 -31.44 -16.08
N PRO A 288 13.12 -30.92 -17.22
CA PRO A 288 13.65 -31.78 -18.27
C PRO A 288 14.67 -32.73 -17.63
N GLU A 289 14.40 -34.03 -17.69
CA GLU A 289 15.25 -35.11 -17.19
C GLU A 289 16.57 -35.14 -18.00
N THR A 290 17.42 -34.15 -17.76
CA THR A 290 18.80 -34.09 -18.26
C THR A 290 19.64 -33.33 -17.23
N LEU A 291 19.55 -33.68 -15.95
CA LEU A 291 20.37 -33.05 -14.91
C LEU A 291 21.01 -34.12 -14.02
N SER A 292 22.35 -34.14 -14.06
CA SER A 292 23.18 -35.01 -13.22
C SER A 292 22.95 -34.72 -11.73
N PRO A 293 22.85 -35.75 -10.88
CA PRO A 293 22.68 -35.58 -9.44
C PRO A 293 23.96 -35.00 -8.83
N GLY A 294 23.97 -33.70 -8.54
CA GLY A 294 25.09 -33.05 -7.83
C GLY A 294 25.11 -31.52 -7.86
N ASN A 295 24.53 -30.86 -8.85
CA ASN A 295 24.61 -29.39 -8.96
C ASN A 295 23.36 -28.70 -8.38
N LEU A 296 23.51 -27.98 -7.27
CA LEU A 296 22.45 -27.19 -6.63
C LEU A 296 22.16 -25.85 -7.36
N LEU A 297 23.10 -25.39 -8.20
CA LEU A 297 22.97 -24.20 -9.02
C LEU A 297 23.15 -24.52 -10.51
N VAL A 298 22.26 -23.98 -11.35
CA VAL A 298 22.33 -24.11 -12.81
C VAL A 298 22.61 -22.75 -13.44
N LYS A 299 23.77 -22.62 -14.11
CA LYS A 299 24.16 -21.41 -14.83
C LYS A 299 23.40 -21.29 -16.16
N ILE A 300 22.77 -20.14 -16.39
CA ILE A 300 22.01 -19.84 -17.60
C ILE A 300 22.49 -18.48 -18.15
N PRO A 301 22.52 -18.26 -19.48
CA PRO A 301 22.93 -16.97 -20.04
C PRO A 301 22.02 -15.82 -19.55
N PRO A 302 22.60 -14.61 -19.37
CA PRO A 302 21.84 -13.43 -19.00
C PRO A 302 20.78 -13.12 -20.08
N PRO A 303 19.57 -12.68 -19.69
CA PRO A 303 18.53 -12.33 -20.65
C PRO A 303 18.95 -11.09 -21.45
N ALA A 304 18.56 -11.02 -22.72
CA ALA A 304 18.58 -9.76 -23.46
C ALA A 304 17.66 -8.77 -22.73
N SER A 305 18.15 -7.53 -22.52
CA SER A 305 17.46 -6.50 -21.74
C SER A 305 15.98 -6.45 -22.10
N SER A 306 15.11 -6.64 -21.11
CA SER A 306 13.69 -6.62 -21.39
C SER A 306 12.97 -5.91 -20.26
N GLN A 307 12.49 -4.71 -20.58
CA GLN A 307 11.39 -4.10 -19.84
C GLN A 307 10.12 -4.90 -20.16
N ILE A 308 9.98 -6.09 -19.57
CA ILE A 308 8.79 -6.91 -19.80
C ILE A 308 7.72 -6.46 -18.81
N ARG A 309 6.89 -5.49 -19.20
CA ARG A 309 5.66 -5.19 -18.46
C ARG A 309 4.53 -6.15 -18.82
N GLY A 310 4.62 -6.94 -19.89
CA GLY A 310 3.59 -7.91 -20.27
C GLY A 310 4.15 -9.20 -20.89
N VAL A 311 3.52 -10.32 -20.59
CA VAL A 311 3.91 -11.66 -21.08
C VAL A 311 2.83 -12.20 -22.03
N ARG A 312 3.24 -13.04 -22.99
CA ARG A 312 2.29 -13.72 -23.89
C ARG A 312 1.50 -14.77 -23.14
N SER A 313 0.33 -15.18 -23.67
CA SER A 313 -0.56 -16.13 -23.00
C SER A 313 0.12 -17.44 -22.59
N ARG A 314 1.00 -17.96 -23.45
CA ARG A 314 1.74 -19.21 -23.21
C ARG A 314 2.76 -19.10 -22.06
N ASP A 315 3.25 -17.88 -21.83
CA ASP A 315 4.27 -17.54 -20.84
C ASP A 315 3.62 -16.96 -19.56
N PHE A 316 2.30 -16.76 -19.55
CA PHE A 316 1.52 -16.29 -18.41
C PHE A 316 1.28 -17.42 -17.37
N LYS A 317 2.34 -18.08 -16.90
CA LYS A 317 2.29 -19.09 -15.80
C LYS A 317 2.61 -18.49 -14.43
N GLY A 318 2.15 -19.11 -13.34
CA GLY A 318 2.44 -18.68 -11.97
C GLY A 318 3.95 -18.59 -11.76
N CYS A 319 4.48 -17.36 -11.75
CA CYS A 319 5.88 -17.10 -11.54
C CYS A 319 5.94 -16.14 -10.36
N HIS A 320 6.44 -16.64 -9.25
CA HIS A 320 6.68 -15.83 -8.06
C HIS A 320 7.63 -14.68 -8.41
N VAL A 321 7.42 -13.53 -7.78
CA VAL A 321 8.29 -12.35 -7.92
C VAL A 321 8.59 -11.90 -6.50
N ASP A 322 9.83 -12.07 -6.12
CA ASP A 322 10.33 -11.69 -4.81
C ASP A 322 10.62 -10.19 -4.81
N PHE A 323 9.68 -9.41 -4.30
CA PHE A 323 9.87 -7.97 -4.16
C PHE A 323 10.77 -7.72 -2.95
N ALA A 324 11.73 -6.82 -3.13
CA ALA A 324 12.81 -6.68 -2.19
C ALA A 324 12.40 -6.05 -0.84
N GLU A 325 11.14 -5.64 -0.69
CA GLU A 325 10.49 -5.17 0.53
C GLU A 325 10.14 -6.28 1.55
N ASN A 326 10.29 -7.56 1.21
CA ASN A 326 10.21 -8.66 2.18
C ASN A 326 11.52 -8.80 2.99
N GLU A 327 12.00 -7.72 3.61
CA GLU A 327 13.37 -7.60 4.19
C GLU A 327 13.77 -8.77 5.13
N THR A 328 12.83 -9.37 5.89
CA THR A 328 13.10 -10.52 6.78
C THR A 328 13.28 -11.84 6.02
N VAL A 329 12.35 -12.19 5.13
CA VAL A 329 12.40 -13.40 4.29
C VAL A 329 13.60 -13.33 3.33
N ASN A 330 13.91 -12.12 2.86
CA ASN A 330 14.98 -11.82 1.91
C ASN A 330 16.37 -11.93 2.54
N LYS A 331 16.51 -11.68 3.85
CA LYS A 331 17.81 -11.77 4.52
C LYS A 331 18.27 -13.23 4.67
N GLU A 332 17.38 -14.13 5.06
CA GLU A 332 17.70 -15.57 5.14
C GLU A 332 17.91 -16.17 3.74
N CYS A 333 17.08 -15.77 2.77
CA CYS A 333 17.21 -16.18 1.37
C CYS A 333 18.55 -15.70 0.75
N GLY A 334 18.91 -14.44 1.02
CA GLY A 334 20.16 -13.82 0.60
C GLY A 334 21.37 -14.60 1.12
N LYS A 335 21.43 -14.80 2.44
CA LYS A 335 22.52 -15.55 3.09
C LYS A 335 22.63 -17.00 2.59
N ALA A 336 21.51 -17.69 2.41
CA ALA A 336 21.52 -19.04 1.85
C ALA A 336 22.06 -19.07 0.40
N GLY A 337 21.74 -18.07 -0.40
CA GLY A 337 22.30 -17.91 -1.73
C GLY A 337 23.79 -17.57 -1.72
N GLU A 338 24.26 -16.72 -0.81
CA GLU A 338 25.70 -16.42 -0.65
C GLU A 338 26.50 -17.69 -0.37
N PHE A 339 26.04 -18.54 0.55
CA PHE A 339 26.69 -19.84 0.82
C PHE A 339 26.74 -20.73 -0.42
N LEU A 340 25.65 -20.78 -1.22
CA LEU A 340 25.64 -21.56 -2.45
C LEU A 340 26.65 -21.04 -3.49
N VAL A 341 26.84 -19.73 -3.57
CA VAL A 341 27.85 -19.14 -4.45
C VAL A 341 29.27 -19.45 -3.97
N VAL A 342 29.53 -19.38 -2.66
CA VAL A 342 30.84 -19.74 -2.10
C VAL A 342 31.21 -21.17 -2.48
N GLU A 343 30.30 -22.12 -2.25
CA GLU A 343 30.55 -23.53 -2.58
C GLU A 343 30.69 -23.75 -4.09
N TYR A 344 29.88 -23.05 -4.91
CA TYR A 344 30.01 -23.08 -6.37
C TYR A 344 31.37 -22.57 -6.87
N GLU A 345 31.87 -21.47 -6.31
CA GLU A 345 33.16 -20.90 -6.71
C GLU A 345 34.33 -21.81 -6.30
N LYS A 346 34.29 -22.36 -5.08
CA LYS A 346 35.28 -23.36 -4.63
C LYS A 346 35.28 -24.57 -5.55
N ASP A 347 34.11 -25.16 -5.83
CA ASP A 347 33.98 -26.31 -6.72
C ASP A 347 34.52 -26.02 -8.12
N THR A 348 34.25 -24.82 -8.64
CA THR A 348 34.73 -24.39 -9.95
C THR A 348 36.26 -24.31 -9.97
N LEU A 349 36.87 -23.69 -8.95
CA LEU A 349 38.33 -23.61 -8.81
C LEU A 349 38.97 -24.99 -8.63
N ILE A 350 38.36 -25.87 -7.83
CA ILE A 350 38.81 -27.25 -7.63
C ILE A 350 38.77 -28.03 -8.95
N LYS A 351 37.69 -27.90 -9.73
CA LYS A 351 37.55 -28.52 -11.07
C LYS A 351 38.59 -27.99 -12.07
N CYS A 352 38.99 -26.73 -11.94
CA CYS A 352 40.09 -26.14 -12.69
C CYS A 352 41.49 -26.51 -12.16
N GLY A 353 41.59 -27.36 -11.13
CA GLY A 353 42.87 -27.79 -10.54
C GLY A 353 43.50 -26.78 -9.58
N ARG A 354 42.79 -25.71 -9.23
CA ARG A 354 43.26 -24.60 -8.37
C ARG A 354 42.72 -24.70 -6.94
N ARG A 355 42.99 -25.83 -6.27
CA ARG A 355 42.63 -26.02 -4.84
C ARG A 355 43.22 -24.91 -3.95
N ASP A 356 44.41 -24.44 -4.28
CA ASP A 356 45.12 -23.35 -3.60
C ASP A 356 44.33 -22.02 -3.60
N LEU A 357 43.53 -21.77 -4.63
CA LEU A 357 42.65 -20.59 -4.72
C LEU A 357 41.28 -20.87 -4.11
N ALA A 358 40.78 -22.10 -4.22
CA ALA A 358 39.51 -22.49 -3.60
C ALA A 358 39.55 -22.28 -2.08
N ASP A 359 40.66 -22.62 -1.43
CA ASP A 359 40.86 -22.42 0.02
C ASP A 359 40.98 -20.94 0.41
N LYS A 360 41.19 -20.03 -0.56
CA LYS A 360 41.28 -18.58 -0.36
C LYS A 360 39.97 -17.84 -0.65
N VAL A 361 38.91 -18.54 -1.05
CA VAL A 361 37.59 -17.93 -1.26
C VAL A 361 37.04 -17.46 0.08
N ILE A 362 36.71 -16.17 0.19
CA ILE A 362 36.28 -15.54 1.43
C ILE A 362 34.85 -15.02 1.29
N HIS A 363 34.00 -15.42 2.22
CA HIS A 363 32.68 -14.84 2.42
C HIS A 363 32.84 -13.54 3.21
N THR A 364 32.98 -12.43 2.50
CA THR A 364 33.40 -11.13 3.06
C THR A 364 32.29 -10.48 3.87
N SER A 365 31.02 -10.60 3.43
CA SER A 365 29.86 -10.09 4.18
C SER A 365 29.74 -10.69 5.59
N GLU A 366 30.13 -11.94 5.79
CA GLU A 366 30.13 -12.58 7.13
C GLU A 366 31.28 -12.11 8.04
N ILE A 367 32.40 -11.65 7.47
CA ILE A 367 33.61 -11.26 8.22
C ILE A 367 33.61 -9.76 8.53
N GLU A 368 33.37 -8.93 7.51
CA GLU A 368 33.48 -7.48 7.58
C GLU A 368 32.11 -6.78 7.66
N GLY A 369 31.02 -7.51 7.40
CA GLY A 369 29.67 -6.96 7.25
C GLY A 369 29.41 -6.34 5.87
N ASP A 370 28.29 -5.64 5.73
CA ASP A 370 27.79 -5.06 4.46
C ASP A 370 28.63 -3.86 3.93
N GLY A 371 29.78 -3.57 4.55
CA GLY A 371 30.59 -2.37 4.31
C GLY A 371 31.57 -2.47 3.14
N ALA A 372 31.92 -3.68 2.70
CA ALA A 372 32.94 -3.91 1.67
C ALA A 372 32.46 -3.54 0.25
N GLY A 373 31.16 -3.58 0.00
CA GLY A 373 30.56 -3.30 -1.31
C GLY A 373 30.50 -4.53 -2.25
N TYR A 374 30.73 -5.72 -1.70
CA TYR A 374 30.54 -7.03 -2.33
C TYR A 374 30.40 -8.10 -1.23
N ASP A 375 29.83 -9.26 -1.56
CA ASP A 375 29.58 -10.35 -0.59
C ASP A 375 30.74 -11.35 -0.50
N ILE A 376 31.33 -11.72 -1.65
CA ILE A 376 32.31 -12.81 -1.74
C ILE A 376 33.54 -12.35 -2.53
N GLN A 377 34.73 -12.61 -1.99
CA GLN A 377 35.99 -12.51 -2.71
C GLN A 377 36.39 -13.89 -3.22
N SER A 378 36.44 -14.03 -4.55
CA SER A 378 36.84 -15.25 -5.27
C SER A 378 38.02 -14.94 -6.20
N TYR A 379 38.40 -15.92 -7.02
CA TYR A 379 39.47 -15.80 -8.00
C TYR A 379 39.08 -16.40 -9.35
N THR A 380 39.68 -15.91 -10.42
CA THR A 380 39.64 -16.60 -11.71
C THR A 380 40.62 -17.77 -11.73
N PRO A 381 40.51 -18.73 -12.66
CA PRO A 381 41.50 -19.80 -12.83
C PRO A 381 42.93 -19.27 -13.05
N GLU A 382 43.05 -18.09 -13.66
CA GLU A 382 44.31 -17.36 -13.90
C GLU A 382 44.87 -16.71 -12.61
N GLY A 383 44.07 -16.63 -11.55
CA GLY A 383 44.45 -16.07 -10.25
C GLY A 383 44.13 -14.59 -10.07
N GLU A 384 43.36 -13.98 -10.98
CA GLU A 384 42.88 -12.61 -10.80
C GLU A 384 41.79 -12.57 -9.73
N ILE A 385 41.77 -11.50 -8.92
CA ILE A 385 40.76 -11.32 -7.87
C ILE A 385 39.41 -11.04 -8.53
N LYS A 386 38.36 -11.66 -7.97
CA LYS A 386 36.98 -11.51 -8.41
C LYS A 386 36.12 -11.10 -7.22
N TYR A 387 35.46 -9.95 -7.34
CA TYR A 387 34.52 -9.45 -6.34
C TYR A 387 33.10 -9.82 -6.77
N ILE A 388 32.39 -10.54 -5.91
CA ILE A 388 31.08 -11.11 -6.24
C ILE A 388 30.02 -10.54 -5.32
N GLU A 389 29.01 -9.94 -5.93
CA GLU A 389 27.75 -9.56 -5.29
C GLU A 389 26.70 -10.63 -5.58
N VAL A 390 25.96 -11.07 -4.57
CA VAL A 390 24.96 -12.13 -4.68
C VAL A 390 23.57 -11.57 -4.44
N LYS A 391 22.68 -11.72 -5.41
CA LYS A 391 21.26 -11.32 -5.27
C LYS A 391 20.36 -12.52 -5.49
N THR A 392 19.80 -13.00 -4.40
CA THR A 392 18.95 -14.20 -4.37
C THR A 392 17.49 -13.81 -4.25
N THR A 393 16.66 -14.43 -5.08
CA THR A 393 15.20 -14.31 -4.98
C THR A 393 14.53 -15.65 -5.17
N SER A 394 13.45 -15.90 -4.44
CA SER A 394 12.56 -17.03 -4.74
C SER A 394 11.81 -16.83 -6.05
N GLY A 395 11.62 -15.57 -6.48
CA GLY A 395 10.94 -15.22 -7.70
C GLY A 395 11.75 -15.47 -8.98
N GLY A 396 11.08 -15.35 -10.12
CA GLY A 396 11.63 -15.62 -11.45
C GLY A 396 12.70 -14.63 -11.92
N ARG A 397 13.30 -14.93 -13.06
CA ARG A 397 14.46 -14.19 -13.62
C ARG A 397 14.28 -12.67 -13.74
N GLY A 398 13.04 -12.21 -13.99
CA GLY A 398 12.71 -10.78 -14.15
C GLY A 398 12.42 -10.05 -12.84
N THR A 399 12.55 -10.74 -11.70
CA THR A 399 12.23 -10.20 -10.38
C THR A 399 13.19 -9.06 -10.01
N PRO A 400 12.67 -7.85 -9.71
CA PRO A 400 13.47 -6.73 -9.22
C PRO A 400 14.20 -7.09 -7.92
N PHE A 401 15.36 -6.49 -7.67
CA PHE A 401 16.15 -6.71 -6.47
C PHE A 401 16.80 -5.39 -6.03
N MET A 402 17.10 -5.26 -4.73
CA MET A 402 17.77 -4.06 -4.23
C MET A 402 19.27 -4.11 -4.52
N LEU A 403 19.83 -2.95 -4.86
CA LEU A 403 21.26 -2.68 -4.85
C LEU A 403 21.53 -1.54 -3.89
N SER A 404 22.57 -1.67 -3.06
CA SER A 404 23.02 -0.58 -2.21
C SER A 404 23.86 0.44 -2.99
N ILE A 405 23.95 1.65 -2.45
CA ILE A 405 24.80 2.69 -3.04
C ILE A 405 26.27 2.26 -3.04
N ASN A 406 26.68 1.51 -2.01
CA ASN A 406 28.06 1.03 -1.87
C ASN A 406 28.40 -0.02 -2.93
N GLU A 407 27.54 -1.03 -3.11
CA GLU A 407 27.67 -2.04 -4.17
C GLU A 407 27.78 -1.40 -5.56
N LEU A 408 26.89 -0.43 -5.84
CA LEU A 408 26.91 0.26 -7.12
C LEU A 408 28.21 1.06 -7.31
N ALA A 409 28.67 1.77 -6.29
CA ALA A 409 29.92 2.54 -6.35
C ALA A 409 31.15 1.63 -6.50
N PHE A 410 31.16 0.48 -5.82
CA PHE A 410 32.26 -0.49 -5.90
C PHE A 410 32.32 -1.14 -7.28
N SER A 411 31.18 -1.52 -7.86
CA SER A 411 31.11 -2.06 -9.23
C SER A 411 31.68 -1.12 -10.29
N LYS A 412 31.49 0.19 -10.10
CA LYS A 412 32.03 1.25 -10.96
C LYS A 412 33.54 1.42 -10.83
N GLN A 413 34.08 1.21 -9.64
CA GLN A 413 35.50 1.33 -9.37
C GLN A 413 36.29 0.10 -9.85
N HIS A 414 35.67 -1.08 -9.84
CA HIS A 414 36.29 -2.36 -10.19
C HIS A 414 35.61 -3.12 -11.34
N PRO A 415 35.31 -2.49 -12.50
CA PRO A 415 34.47 -3.09 -13.54
C PRO A 415 35.09 -4.34 -14.20
N ARG A 416 36.41 -4.54 -14.13
CA ARG A 416 37.05 -5.75 -14.68
C ARG A 416 36.84 -6.99 -13.80
N ASN A 417 36.73 -6.78 -12.49
CA ASN A 417 36.80 -7.85 -11.50
C ASN A 417 35.47 -8.04 -10.77
N TYR A 418 34.53 -7.11 -10.93
CA TYR A 418 33.23 -7.15 -10.27
C TYR A 418 32.23 -8.01 -11.04
N CYS A 419 31.50 -8.85 -10.32
CA CYS A 419 30.49 -9.76 -10.85
C CYS A 419 29.23 -9.71 -9.99
N LEU A 420 28.06 -9.65 -10.62
CA LEU A 420 26.78 -9.93 -9.97
C LEU A 420 26.35 -11.37 -10.27
N TYR A 421 26.12 -12.15 -9.22
CA TYR A 421 25.53 -13.48 -9.26
C TYR A 421 24.05 -13.36 -8.91
N ARG A 422 23.19 -13.43 -9.92
CA ARG A 422 21.74 -13.33 -9.73
C ARG A 422 21.12 -14.72 -9.64
N ILE A 423 20.78 -15.16 -8.43
CA ILE A 423 20.09 -16.43 -8.17
C ILE A 423 18.58 -16.19 -8.14
N TYR A 424 17.82 -16.91 -8.96
CA TYR A 424 16.38 -16.79 -9.10
C TYR A 424 15.71 -18.18 -9.15
N ASP A 425 14.38 -18.22 -9.05
CA ASP A 425 13.61 -19.46 -8.83
C ASP A 425 14.16 -20.25 -7.61
N TYR A 426 14.63 -19.56 -6.56
CA TYR A 426 15.25 -20.22 -5.41
C TYR A 426 14.20 -20.86 -4.49
N SER A 427 14.27 -22.17 -4.31
CA SER A 427 13.40 -22.90 -3.39
C SER A 427 14.11 -23.15 -2.06
N LYS A 428 13.63 -22.52 -0.98
CA LYS A 428 14.14 -22.76 0.39
C LYS A 428 13.99 -24.23 0.83
N LYS A 429 12.92 -24.92 0.42
CA LYS A 429 12.64 -26.33 0.78
C LYS A 429 13.66 -27.29 0.17
N VAL A 430 14.12 -27.00 -1.05
CA VAL A 430 14.98 -27.90 -1.84
C VAL A 430 16.44 -27.42 -1.89
N GLY A 431 16.70 -26.15 -1.55
CA GLY A 431 18.03 -25.53 -1.64
C GLY A 431 18.55 -25.37 -3.07
N LYS A 432 17.65 -25.31 -4.07
CA LYS A 432 18.01 -25.25 -5.49
C LYS A 432 17.56 -23.93 -6.11
N GLY A 433 18.35 -23.43 -7.04
CA GLY A 433 18.04 -22.23 -7.82
C GLY A 433 18.75 -22.21 -9.17
N LYS A 434 18.30 -21.32 -10.04
CA LYS A 434 18.98 -21.01 -11.31
C LYS A 434 19.74 -19.71 -11.13
N PHE A 435 20.83 -19.51 -11.85
CA PHE A 435 21.55 -18.25 -11.78
C PHE A 435 22.15 -17.81 -13.10
N TYR A 436 22.38 -16.51 -13.22
CA TYR A 436 23.18 -15.92 -14.29
C TYR A 436 24.20 -14.95 -13.69
N VAL A 437 25.25 -14.66 -14.45
CA VAL A 437 26.34 -13.77 -14.04
C VAL A 437 26.38 -12.56 -14.95
N ILE A 438 26.50 -11.38 -14.36
CA ILE A 438 26.78 -10.12 -15.05
C ILE A 438 28.14 -9.62 -14.58
N HIS A 439 28.95 -9.14 -15.52
CA HIS A 439 30.30 -8.63 -15.24
C HIS A 439 30.31 -7.11 -15.40
N GLY A 440 31.00 -6.40 -14.50
CA GLY A 440 31.28 -4.99 -14.62
C GLY A 440 30.32 -4.03 -13.91
N ASP A 441 30.19 -2.83 -14.48
CA ASP A 441 29.40 -1.73 -13.90
C ASP A 441 27.91 -2.06 -13.98
N LEU A 442 27.30 -2.28 -12.82
CA LEU A 442 25.88 -2.62 -12.74
C LEU A 442 24.96 -1.54 -13.32
N SER A 443 25.39 -0.27 -13.34
CA SER A 443 24.59 0.82 -13.90
C SER A 443 24.48 0.79 -15.43
N GLU A 444 25.36 0.06 -16.12
CA GLU A 444 25.26 -0.15 -17.57
C GLU A 444 24.29 -1.30 -17.92
N HIS A 445 24.02 -2.19 -16.97
CA HIS A 445 23.22 -3.39 -17.17
C HIS A 445 21.77 -3.28 -16.65
N PHE A 446 21.52 -2.35 -15.71
CA PHE A 446 20.22 -2.24 -15.04
C PHE A 446 19.65 -0.82 -15.10
N THR A 447 18.32 -0.74 -15.21
CA THR A 447 17.59 0.50 -14.91
C THR A 447 17.41 0.60 -13.40
N LEU A 448 17.91 1.67 -12.80
CA LEU A 448 17.92 1.85 -11.34
C LEU A 448 16.83 2.84 -10.92
N ASP A 449 15.87 2.37 -10.12
CA ASP A 449 14.86 3.20 -9.48
C ASP A 449 15.32 3.59 -8.06
N PRO A 450 15.25 4.87 -7.68
CA PRO A 450 15.67 5.28 -6.35
C PRO A 450 14.64 4.89 -5.28
N VAL A 451 15.10 4.20 -4.22
CA VAL A 451 14.23 3.67 -3.16
C VAL A 451 14.33 4.46 -1.85
N LYS A 452 15.55 4.72 -1.36
CA LYS A 452 15.81 5.46 -0.11
C LYS A 452 16.77 6.63 -0.39
N PHE A 453 16.48 7.80 0.19
CA PHE A 453 17.32 9.00 0.06
C PHE A 453 17.84 9.45 1.43
N LYS A 454 19.13 9.80 1.51
CA LYS A 454 19.70 10.48 2.68
C LYS A 454 19.60 11.99 2.50
N ALA A 455 18.74 12.64 3.28
CA ALA A 455 18.64 14.09 3.30
C ALA A 455 19.74 14.72 4.17
N ARG A 456 20.32 15.84 3.72
CA ARG A 456 21.21 16.71 4.50
C ARG A 456 20.79 18.16 4.25
N ARG A 457 21.01 19.03 5.24
CA ARG A 457 20.57 20.42 5.23
C ARG A 457 21.71 21.37 4.95
#